data_AF-A0A924JU16-F1
#
_entry.id   AF-A0A924JU16-F1
#
_cell.length_a   1.000
_cell.length_b   1.000
_cell.length_c   1.000
_cell.angle_alpha   90.00
_cell.angle_beta   90.00
_cell.angle_gamma   90.00
#
_symmetry.space_group_name_H-M   'P 1'
#
loop_
_entity.id
_entity.type
_entity.pdbx_description
1 polymer ?
#
loop_
_entity_poly.entity_id
_entity_poly.type
_entity_poly.pdbx_seq_one_letter_code
_entity_poly.pdbx_strand_id
1 'polypeptide(L)'
;MQTPFRVAAVLVAVVGVVLTNAGSALADAPATWLDPKPTSTLHNLVFFGGSTVGLIVVITLFALVITRRNYTPPPPSTDVEVHSGH
;
A
#
# COMPACT_ATOMS: atom_id res chain seq x y z
N MET A 1 -10.76 21.15 -7.12
CA MET A 1 -9.79 20.05 -6.91
C MET A 1 -10.38 19.06 -5.91
N GLN A 2 -11.04 17.99 -6.36
CA GLN A 2 -11.65 16.97 -5.46
C GLN A 2 -10.74 15.75 -5.24
N THR A 3 -9.57 15.75 -5.87
CA THR A 3 -8.59 14.66 -5.88
C THR A 3 -8.13 14.20 -4.50
N PRO A 4 -7.77 15.08 -3.53
CA PRO A 4 -7.29 14.62 -2.23
C PRO A 4 -8.42 13.97 -1.41
N PHE A 5 -9.65 14.49 -1.53
CA PHE A 5 -10.81 13.95 -0.84
C PHE A 5 -11.19 12.55 -1.35
N ARG A 6 -11.09 12.33 -2.67
CA ARG A 6 -11.34 11.01 -3.27
C ARG A 6 -10.30 9.97 -2.83
N VAL A 7 -9.03 10.36 -2.75
CA VAL A 7 -7.95 9.47 -2.25
C VAL A 7 -8.16 9.14 -0.77
N ALA A 8 -8.50 10.13 0.05
CA ALA A 8 -8.81 9.90 1.47
C ALA A 8 -10.03 8.98 1.64
N ALA A 9 -11.10 9.18 0.85
CA ALA A 9 -12.28 8.32 0.88
C ALA A 9 -11.97 6.87 0.49
N VAL A 10 -11.13 6.65 -0.53
CA VAL A 10 -10.69 5.31 -0.94
C VAL A 10 -9.84 4.66 0.15
N LEU A 11 -8.91 5.39 0.76
CA LEU A 11 -8.08 4.87 1.84
C LEU A 11 -8.93 4.49 3.07
N VAL A 12 -9.89 5.32 3.45
CA VAL A 12 -10.81 5.02 4.55
C VAL A 12 -11.68 3.80 4.23
N ALA A 13 -12.17 3.66 2.99
CA ALA A 13 -12.94 2.50 2.57
C ALA A 13 -12.11 1.21 2.62
N VAL A 14 -10.86 1.25 2.13
CA VAL A 14 -9.94 0.10 2.18
C VAL A 14 -9.63 -0.28 3.63
N VAL A 15 -9.31 0.70 4.48
CA VAL A 15 -9.06 0.47 5.91
C VAL A 15 -10.30 -0.09 6.59
N GLY A 16 -11.49 0.44 6.29
CA GLY A 16 -12.76 -0.07 6.83
C GLY A 16 -13.04 -1.52 6.43
N VAL A 17 -12.83 -1.88 5.16
CA VAL A 17 -12.98 -3.25 4.66
C VAL A 17 -11.95 -4.19 5.29
N VAL A 18 -10.70 -3.75 5.42
CA VAL A 18 -9.65 -4.54 6.06
C VAL A 18 -9.97 -4.75 7.54
N LEU A 19 -10.33 -3.72 8.29
CA LEU A 19 -10.62 -3.85 9.73
C LEU A 19 -11.87 -4.69 10.01
N THR A 20 -12.90 -4.60 9.15
CA THR A 20 -14.12 -5.43 9.30
C THR A 20 -13.87 -6.90 8.98
N ASN A 21 -12.94 -7.23 8.09
CA ASN A 21 -12.65 -8.62 7.70
C ASN A 21 -11.40 -9.20 8.38
N ALA A 22 -10.54 -8.37 8.97
CA ALA A 22 -9.32 -8.79 9.66
C ALA A 22 -9.63 -9.55 10.96
N GLY A 23 -10.79 -9.31 11.59
CA GLY A 23 -11.24 -10.05 12.75
C GLY A 23 -11.33 -11.57 12.50
N SER A 24 -11.74 -11.97 11.30
CA SER A 24 -11.80 -13.38 10.89
C SER A 24 -10.43 -14.03 10.66
N ALA A 25 -9.38 -13.23 10.44
CA ALA A 25 -8.00 -13.69 10.27
C ALA A 25 -7.18 -13.63 11.56
N LEU A 26 -7.61 -12.86 12.56
CA LEU A 26 -6.95 -12.68 13.87
C LEU A 26 -7.56 -13.55 14.99
N ALA A 27 -8.78 -14.04 14.82
CA ALA A 27 -9.40 -14.98 15.77
C ALA A 27 -8.86 -16.39 15.50
N ASP A 28 -7.88 -16.82 16.30
CA ASP A 28 -7.29 -18.17 16.23
C ASP A 28 -8.33 -19.30 16.42
N ALA A 29 -9.50 -19.01 17.00
CA ALA A 29 -10.72 -19.79 16.81
C ALA A 29 -11.97 -18.98 17.16
N PRO A 30 -13.01 -18.90 16.31
CA PRO A 30 -14.34 -18.52 16.79
C PRO A 30 -14.84 -19.58 17.77
N ALA A 31 -15.62 -19.17 18.79
CA ALA A 31 -16.06 -20.04 19.90
C ALA A 31 -16.83 -21.32 19.48
N THR A 32 -17.21 -21.44 18.20
CA THR A 32 -17.89 -22.59 17.61
C THR A 32 -16.97 -23.55 16.85
N TRP A 33 -15.67 -23.26 16.73
CA TRP A 33 -14.70 -24.13 16.05
C TRP A 33 -14.00 -25.06 17.05
N LEU A 34 -13.84 -26.32 16.65
CA LEU A 34 -12.97 -27.28 17.33
C LEU A 34 -11.58 -26.67 17.51
N ASP A 35 -10.95 -26.92 18.67
CA ASP A 35 -9.63 -26.39 18.99
C ASP A 35 -8.70 -26.55 17.79
N PRO A 36 -8.12 -25.44 17.28
CA PRO A 36 -7.27 -25.47 16.12
C PRO A 36 -6.09 -26.39 16.42
N LYS A 37 -5.75 -27.25 15.45
CA LYS A 37 -4.58 -28.13 15.58
C LYS A 37 -3.37 -27.25 15.89
N PRO A 38 -2.58 -27.55 16.94
CA PRO A 38 -1.48 -26.70 17.34
C PRO A 38 -0.53 -26.48 16.16
N THR A 39 -0.42 -25.24 15.72
CA THR A 39 0.49 -24.82 14.66
C THR A 39 1.88 -24.59 15.25
N SER A 40 2.91 -24.91 14.47
CA SER A 40 4.28 -24.65 14.91
C SER A 40 4.55 -23.15 14.96
N THR A 41 5.23 -22.66 16.00
CA THR A 41 5.65 -21.25 16.12
C THR A 41 6.43 -20.77 14.90
N LEU A 42 7.22 -21.64 14.28
CA LEU A 42 7.96 -21.33 13.06
C LEU A 42 7.04 -21.12 11.85
N HIS A 43 5.94 -21.88 11.77
CA HIS A 43 4.92 -21.69 10.74
C HIS A 43 4.26 -20.32 10.86
N ASN A 44 3.90 -19.92 12.08
CA ASN A 44 3.27 -18.63 12.33
C ASN A 44 4.23 -17.47 12.05
N LEU A 45 5.51 -17.60 12.42
CA LEU A 45 6.53 -16.59 12.13
C LEU A 45 6.75 -16.41 10.62
N VAL A 46 6.82 -17.52 9.88
CA VAL A 46 6.98 -17.48 8.41
C VAL A 46 5.74 -16.92 7.75
N PHE A 47 4.54 -17.31 8.20
CA PHE A 47 3.30 -16.83 7.59
C PHE A 47 3.10 -15.34 7.87
N PHE A 48 3.21 -14.90 9.12
CA PHE A 48 2.97 -13.51 9.50
C PHE A 48 4.10 -12.56 9.06
N GLY A 49 5.35 -12.97 9.26
CA GLY A 49 6.52 -12.21 8.80
C GLY A 49 6.64 -12.22 7.28
N GLY A 50 6.47 -13.39 6.66
CA GLY A 50 6.58 -13.56 5.22
C GLY A 50 5.47 -12.87 4.43
N SER A 51 4.22 -12.88 4.93
CA SER A 51 3.11 -12.14 4.29
C SER A 51 3.33 -10.63 4.32
N THR A 52 3.83 -10.10 5.44
CA THR A 52 4.16 -8.66 5.56
C THR A 52 5.24 -8.26 4.57
N VAL A 53 6.34 -9.02 4.51
CA VAL A 53 7.43 -8.78 3.54
C VAL A 53 6.94 -8.94 2.10
N GLY A 54 6.14 -9.98 1.82
CA GLY A 54 5.54 -10.22 0.51
C GLY A 54 4.67 -9.05 0.05
N LEU A 55 3.83 -8.50 0.95
CA LEU A 55 3.00 -7.34 0.66
C LEU A 55 3.84 -6.11 0.29
N ILE A 56 4.90 -5.83 1.05
CA ILE A 56 5.84 -4.73 0.76
C ILE A 56 6.41 -4.88 -0.65
N VAL A 57 6.91 -6.08 -0.99
CA VAL A 57 7.49 -6.37 -2.31
C VAL A 57 6.46 -6.11 -3.42
N VAL A 58 5.23 -6.60 -3.27
CA VAL A 58 4.16 -6.41 -4.26
C VAL A 58 3.85 -4.93 -4.46
N ILE A 59 3.71 -4.16 -3.37
CA ILE A 59 3.44 -2.72 -3.43
C ILE A 59 4.60 -1.98 -4.11
N THR A 60 5.85 -2.30 -3.77
CA THR A 60 7.03 -1.68 -4.37
C THR A 60 7.09 -1.96 -5.88
N LEU A 61 6.87 -3.21 -6.30
CA LEU A 61 6.85 -3.57 -7.72
C LEU A 61 5.74 -2.83 -8.47
N PHE A 62 4.54 -2.78 -7.89
CA PHE A 62 3.41 -2.06 -8.46
C PHE A 62 3.69 -0.56 -8.61
N ALA A 63 4.26 0.08 -7.57
CA ALA A 63 4.67 1.47 -7.62
C ALA A 63 5.73 1.73 -8.70
N LEU A 64 6.69 0.82 -8.86
CA LEU A 64 7.75 0.93 -9.87
C LEU A 64 7.18 0.86 -11.30
N VAL A 65 6.18 0.02 -11.54
CA VAL A 65 5.51 -0.05 -12.85
C VAL A 65 4.74 1.24 -13.16
N ILE A 66 4.06 1.83 -12.19
CA ILE A 66 3.25 3.04 -12.39
C ILE A 66 4.12 4.29 -12.58
N THR A 67 5.17 4.44 -11.77
CA THR A 67 6.01 5.66 -11.80
C THR A 67 6.74 5.86 -13.13
N ARG A 68 7.05 4.78 -13.85
CA ARG A 68 7.69 4.84 -15.17
C ARG A 68 6.90 5.62 -16.22
N ARG A 69 5.59 5.82 -16.07
CA ARG A 69 4.73 6.47 -17.07
C ARG A 69 4.24 7.87 -16.70
N ASN A 70 4.65 8.42 -15.56
CA ASN A 70 4.09 9.68 -15.04
C ASN A 70 4.98 10.92 -15.23
N TYR A 71 6.15 10.80 -15.85
CA TYR A 71 6.97 11.97 -16.13
C TYR A 71 6.55 12.61 -17.45
N THR A 72 6.05 13.85 -17.38
CA THR A 72 5.86 14.71 -18.56
C THR A 72 6.82 15.88 -18.40
N PRO A 73 7.85 16.03 -19.25
CA PRO A 73 8.77 17.14 -19.12
C PRO A 73 8.00 18.47 -19.26
N PRO A 74 8.33 19.49 -18.45
CA PRO A 74 7.77 20.81 -18.64
C PRO A 74 8.16 21.33 -20.04
N PRO A 75 7.30 22.13 -20.69
CA PRO A 75 7.64 22.74 -21.96
C PRO A 75 8.92 23.58 -21.81
N PRO A 76 9.80 23.60 -22.82
CA PRO A 76 11.03 24.39 -22.77
C PRO A 76 10.68 25.87 -22.57
N SER A 77 11.14 26.46 -21.47
CA SER A 77 10.99 27.90 -21.22
C SER A 77 11.98 28.68 -22.06
N THR A 78 11.51 29.71 -22.76
CA THR A 78 12.35 30.67 -23.48
C THR A 78 12.79 31.85 -22.60
N ASP A 79 12.44 31.83 -21.31
CA ASP A 79 12.81 32.86 -20.33
C ASP A 79 14.27 32.70 -19.89
N VAL A 80 15.19 32.84 -20.84
CA VAL A 80 16.56 33.21 -20.53
C VAL A 80 16.54 34.73 -20.44
N GLU A 81 16.35 35.25 -19.22
CA GLU A 81 16.72 36.63 -18.94
C GLU A 81 18.22 36.77 -19.21
N VAL A 82 18.57 37.28 -20.39
CA VAL A 82 19.92 37.74 -20.68
C VAL A 82 20.14 38.92 -19.74
N HIS A 83 20.79 38.68 -18.60
CA HIS A 83 21.23 39.73 -17.70
C HIS A 83 22.30 40.55 -18.43
N SER A 84 21.86 41.52 -19.22
CA SER A 84 22.71 42.55 -19.82
C SER A 84 23.20 43.44 -18.67
N GLY A 85 24.34 43.05 -18.09
CA GLY A 85 25.07 43.84 -17.11
C GLY A 85 25.47 45.17 -17.74
N HIS A 86 24.97 46.25 -17.13
CA HIS A 86 25.46 47.61 -17.29
C HIS A 86 26.37 47.95 -16.11
#